data_AF-A0A365H1S7-F1
#
_entry.id   AF-A0A365H1S7-F1
#
_cell.length_a   1.000
_cell.length_b   1.000
_cell.length_c   1.000
_cell.angle_alpha   90.00
_cell.angle_beta   90.00
_cell.angle_gamma   90.00
#
_symmetry.space_group_name_H-M   'P 1'
#
loop_
_entity.id
_entity.type
_entity.pdbx_description
1 polymer ?
#
loop_
_entity_poly.entity_id
_entity_poly.type
_entity_poly.pdbx_seq_one_letter_code
_entity_poly.pdbx_strand_id
1 'polypeptide(L)'
;MQAREALIIIPTTGRPDLLAARISELPEDHPTLVLASSREDLPPSAFSRNGAVRVVTGPEEYRDPGPAPSFPTPHPDLAAKRNHGLDFARDNGYKVAIFVDDDIRISRQLVARLLAGIELHEIAGAVPAGYPDHSTLYRYLRRLGPATSFVSGSCLAVRVSHDSRFPSIYNEDWFFMVSALCSRQVAHAGFSIQQEHRDAEFDKADRAGKEEFGDLLAEGTLVALHRLARPTGYRTVQRNDLLNLVRDDRFWRHEHARRRSIYEWIIGRTKHTHWADSKEAEKVLFSGLEILESIDPRNLARYAEELLLHAWRPSRGRAT
;
A
#
# COMPACT_ATOMS: atom_id res chain seq x y z
N MET A 1 32.42 8.63 -0.87
CA MET A 1 31.54 8.04 -1.89
C MET A 1 30.48 9.09 -2.23
N GLN A 2 30.33 9.53 -3.49
CA GLN A 2 29.27 10.49 -3.84
C GLN A 2 27.91 9.82 -3.62
N ALA A 3 27.03 10.49 -2.87
CA ALA A 3 25.69 9.98 -2.60
C ALA A 3 24.89 9.88 -3.92
N ARG A 4 24.26 8.73 -4.15
CA ARG A 4 23.38 8.52 -5.30
C ARG A 4 22.03 9.17 -5.01
N GLU A 5 21.42 9.79 -6.02
CA GLU A 5 20.22 10.61 -5.80
C GLU A 5 18.99 9.76 -5.46
N ALA A 6 18.62 8.85 -6.35
CA ALA A 6 17.42 8.02 -6.20
C ALA A 6 17.61 6.59 -6.70
N LEU A 7 16.91 5.66 -6.06
CA LEU A 7 16.77 4.26 -6.48
C LEU A 7 15.30 3.97 -6.74
N ILE A 8 14.97 3.41 -7.90
CA ILE A 8 13.64 2.86 -8.18
C ILE A 8 13.59 1.44 -7.60
N ILE A 9 12.53 1.10 -6.87
CA ILE A 9 12.33 -0.20 -6.25
C ILE A 9 11.00 -0.76 -6.72
N ILE A 10 11.03 -1.96 -7.30
CA ILE A 10 9.84 -2.65 -7.82
C ILE A 10 9.69 -3.97 -7.05
N PRO A 11 8.83 -4.01 -6.02
CA PRO A 11 8.39 -5.28 -5.48
C PRO A 11 7.41 -5.93 -6.46
N THR A 12 7.67 -7.18 -6.87
CA THR A 12 6.74 -7.93 -7.72
C THR A 12 6.05 -9.03 -6.96
N THR A 13 4.80 -9.32 -7.34
CA THR A 13 3.96 -10.38 -6.77
C THR A 13 3.79 -11.57 -7.70
N GLY A 14 4.62 -11.69 -8.75
CA GLY A 14 4.56 -12.82 -9.68
C GLY A 14 3.83 -12.51 -10.99
N ARG A 15 3.99 -11.30 -11.53
CA ARG A 15 3.37 -10.86 -12.79
C ARG A 15 4.43 -10.59 -13.86
N PRO A 16 5.14 -11.62 -14.35
CA PRO A 16 6.29 -11.44 -15.22
C PRO A 16 5.96 -10.68 -16.51
N ASP A 17 4.76 -10.88 -17.08
CA ASP A 17 4.34 -10.19 -18.30
C ASP A 17 4.16 -8.68 -18.09
N LEU A 18 3.53 -8.28 -16.98
CA LEU A 18 3.35 -6.86 -16.65
C LEU A 18 4.71 -6.23 -16.33
N LEU A 19 5.53 -6.93 -15.55
CA LEU A 19 6.87 -6.50 -15.18
C LEU A 19 7.80 -6.35 -16.40
N ALA A 20 7.70 -7.23 -17.40
CA ALA A 20 8.52 -7.17 -18.62
C ALA A 20 8.28 -5.88 -19.39
N ALA A 21 7.01 -5.50 -19.56
CA ALA A 21 6.63 -4.24 -20.17
C ALA A 21 7.18 -3.06 -19.37
N ARG A 22 7.08 -3.10 -18.02
CA ARG A 22 7.59 -2.02 -17.15
C ARG A 22 9.10 -1.83 -17.29
N ILE A 23 9.89 -2.89 -17.16
CA ILE A 23 11.36 -2.80 -17.15
C ILE A 23 11.87 -2.14 -18.43
N SER A 24 11.22 -2.35 -19.57
CA SER A 24 11.59 -1.70 -20.84
C SER A 24 11.32 -0.20 -20.88
N GLU A 25 10.37 0.30 -20.09
CA GLU A 25 9.92 1.70 -20.09
C GLU A 25 10.55 2.54 -18.97
N LEU A 26 11.27 1.93 -18.02
CA LEU A 26 11.87 2.66 -16.90
C LEU A 26 12.98 3.62 -17.36
N PRO A 27 13.07 4.82 -16.76
CA PRO A 27 14.13 5.78 -17.05
C PRO A 27 15.52 5.18 -16.80
N GLU A 28 16.41 5.25 -17.79
CA GLU A 28 17.76 4.67 -17.73
C GLU A 28 18.72 5.42 -16.78
N ASP A 29 18.38 6.66 -16.45
CA ASP A 29 19.13 7.56 -15.57
C ASP A 29 18.98 7.21 -14.07
N HIS A 30 18.07 6.30 -13.73
CA HIS A 30 17.88 5.85 -12.36
C HIS A 30 18.11 4.34 -12.22
N PRO A 31 19.00 3.90 -11.32
CA PRO A 31 19.13 2.49 -11.02
C PRO A 31 17.80 1.95 -10.47
N THR A 32 17.54 0.69 -10.78
CA THR A 32 16.32 -0.03 -10.42
C THR A 32 16.68 -1.30 -9.65
N LEU A 33 15.95 -1.58 -8.58
CA LEU A 33 16.00 -2.81 -7.81
C LEU A 33 14.65 -3.53 -7.94
N VAL A 34 14.64 -4.72 -8.52
CA VAL A 34 13.46 -5.58 -8.61
C VAL A 34 13.56 -6.65 -7.51
N LEU A 35 12.50 -6.78 -6.72
CA LEU A 35 12.41 -7.69 -5.57
C LEU A 35 11.28 -8.70 -5.80
N ALA A 36 11.62 -9.97 -5.91
CA ALA A 36 10.69 -11.05 -6.24
C ALA A 36 10.68 -12.14 -5.14
N SER A 37 9.55 -12.85 -5.00
CA SER A 37 9.49 -14.00 -4.07
C SER A 37 10.30 -15.16 -4.63
N SER A 38 10.20 -15.36 -5.93
CA SER A 38 10.80 -16.47 -6.65
C SER A 38 11.47 -16.01 -7.94
N ARG A 39 12.22 -16.91 -8.55
CA ARG A 39 12.78 -16.65 -9.88
C ARG A 39 11.69 -16.72 -10.96
N GLU A 40 10.64 -17.51 -10.75
CA GLU A 40 9.53 -17.65 -11.70
C GLU A 40 8.71 -16.36 -11.84
N ASP A 41 8.71 -15.50 -10.82
CA ASP A 41 8.02 -14.19 -10.84
C ASP A 41 8.64 -13.20 -11.82
N LEU A 42 9.81 -13.50 -12.38
CA LEU A 42 10.63 -12.57 -13.13
C LEU A 42 10.65 -12.90 -14.61
N PRO A 43 10.45 -11.91 -15.50
CA PRO A 43 10.60 -12.12 -16.92
C PRO A 43 12.08 -12.29 -17.29
N PRO A 44 12.40 -13.01 -18.38
CA PRO A 44 13.78 -13.11 -18.88
C PRO A 44 14.43 -11.73 -19.12
N SER A 45 13.63 -10.74 -19.52
CA SER A 45 14.10 -9.36 -19.76
C SER A 45 14.68 -8.70 -18.51
N ALA A 46 14.24 -9.08 -17.31
CA ALA A 46 14.74 -8.53 -16.05
C ALA A 46 16.24 -8.78 -15.83
N PHE A 47 16.78 -9.84 -16.42
CA PHE A 47 18.20 -10.21 -16.31
C PHE A 47 19.08 -9.64 -17.44
N SER A 48 18.47 -9.15 -18.52
CA SER A 48 19.18 -8.69 -19.72
C SER A 48 19.58 -7.21 -19.70
N ARG A 49 19.02 -6.39 -18.79
CA ARG A 49 19.31 -4.95 -18.71
C ARG A 49 20.60 -4.73 -17.92
N ASN A 50 21.73 -4.61 -18.62
CA ASN A 50 23.05 -4.46 -18.03
C ASN A 50 23.12 -3.29 -17.01
N GLY A 51 23.59 -3.59 -15.80
CA GLY A 51 24.10 -2.64 -14.79
C GLY A 51 23.09 -1.73 -14.08
N ALA A 52 21.97 -1.38 -14.71
CA ALA A 52 20.95 -0.48 -14.16
C ALA A 52 19.85 -1.21 -13.37
N VAL A 53 19.61 -2.49 -13.65
CA VAL A 53 18.59 -3.30 -12.96
C VAL A 53 19.28 -4.37 -12.12
N ARG A 54 19.05 -4.36 -10.82
CA ARG A 54 19.44 -5.44 -9.90
C ARG A 54 18.21 -6.24 -9.53
N VAL A 55 18.33 -7.56 -9.51
CA VAL A 55 17.25 -8.49 -9.16
C VAL A 55 17.63 -9.24 -7.89
N VAL A 56 16.70 -9.32 -6.94
CA VAL A 56 16.82 -10.13 -5.72
C VAL A 56 15.58 -11.03 -5.61
N THR A 57 15.79 -12.32 -5.38
CA THR A 57 14.74 -13.34 -5.20
C THR A 57 14.83 -13.89 -3.77
N GLY A 58 13.73 -14.10 -3.04
CA GLY A 58 13.86 -14.62 -1.66
C GLY A 58 12.65 -15.30 -1.02
N PRO A 59 12.94 -16.27 -0.12
CA PRO A 59 12.30 -16.34 1.20
C PRO A 59 13.26 -16.27 2.42
N GLU A 60 14.58 -16.44 2.29
CA GLU A 60 15.51 -16.32 3.45
C GLU A 60 15.89 -14.86 3.78
N GLU A 61 15.90 -13.96 2.79
CA GLU A 61 16.41 -12.58 2.91
C GLU A 61 15.35 -11.54 3.35
N TYR A 62 14.10 -11.95 3.52
CA TYR A 62 12.95 -11.07 3.81
C TYR A 62 12.43 -11.16 5.26
N ARG A 63 13.26 -11.62 6.21
CA ARG A 63 12.87 -11.80 7.63
C ARG A 63 12.83 -10.50 8.43
N ASP A 64 11.72 -9.77 8.34
CA ASP A 64 11.09 -9.12 9.50
C ASP A 64 9.62 -8.81 9.16
N PRO A 65 8.66 -9.70 9.48
CA PRO A 65 7.25 -9.42 9.23
C PRO A 65 6.66 -8.37 10.20
N GLY A 66 7.43 -7.88 11.19
CA GLY A 66 6.84 -7.07 12.25
C GLY A 66 5.72 -7.84 12.98
N PRO A 67 4.79 -7.16 13.65
CA PRO A 67 3.61 -7.81 14.21
C PRO A 67 2.71 -8.29 13.07
N ALA A 68 2.90 -9.53 12.62
CA ALA A 68 1.97 -10.16 11.69
C ALA A 68 0.65 -10.43 12.42
N PRO A 69 -0.48 -9.89 11.97
CA PRO A 69 -1.77 -10.31 12.49
C PRO A 69 -1.99 -11.79 12.15
N SER A 70 -2.75 -12.51 12.98
CA SER A 70 -3.15 -13.91 12.73
C SER A 70 -4.11 -14.06 11.53
N PHE A 71 -4.29 -13.01 10.72
CA PHE A 71 -5.17 -12.98 9.57
C PHE A 71 -4.35 -13.12 8.28
N PRO A 72 -4.82 -13.93 7.31
CA PRO A 72 -4.12 -14.10 6.05
C PRO A 72 -4.16 -12.79 5.23
N THR A 73 -3.15 -12.56 4.40
CA THR A 73 -3.02 -11.39 3.50
C THR A 73 -2.70 -11.89 2.07
N PRO A 74 -3.15 -11.20 0.99
CA PRO A 74 -2.95 -11.69 -0.38
C PRO A 74 -1.47 -11.78 -0.79
N HIS A 75 -0.64 -10.86 -0.30
CA HIS A 75 0.78 -10.75 -0.65
C HIS A 75 1.63 -10.65 0.62
N PRO A 76 1.87 -11.78 1.32
CA PRO A 76 2.46 -11.79 2.66
C PRO A 76 3.90 -11.28 2.73
N ASP A 77 4.60 -11.17 1.61
CA ASP A 77 5.97 -10.71 1.54
C ASP A 77 6.13 -9.30 0.94
N LEU A 78 5.04 -8.63 0.56
CA LEU A 78 5.11 -7.30 -0.09
C LEU A 78 5.76 -6.25 0.83
N ALA A 79 5.30 -6.18 2.08
CA ALA A 79 5.89 -5.33 3.11
C ALA A 79 7.37 -5.62 3.34
N ALA A 80 7.74 -6.91 3.36
CA ALA A 80 9.11 -7.34 3.57
C ALA A 80 10.03 -6.96 2.39
N LYS A 81 9.55 -7.09 1.15
CA LYS A 81 10.25 -6.59 -0.05
C LYS A 81 10.42 -5.07 0.02
N ARG A 82 9.37 -4.31 0.32
CA ARG A 82 9.46 -2.84 0.44
C ARG A 82 10.46 -2.42 1.52
N ASN A 83 10.43 -3.06 2.68
CA ASN A 83 11.39 -2.84 3.76
C ASN A 83 12.83 -3.19 3.35
N HIS A 84 13.04 -4.33 2.69
CA HIS A 84 14.35 -4.74 2.19
C HIS A 84 14.89 -3.74 1.15
N GLY A 85 14.03 -3.27 0.23
CA GLY A 85 14.40 -2.25 -0.73
C GLY A 85 14.81 -0.94 -0.07
N LEU A 86 14.13 -0.54 1.01
CA LEU A 86 14.48 0.64 1.79
C LEU A 86 15.85 0.48 2.49
N ASP A 87 16.12 -0.68 3.08
CA ASP A 87 17.41 -0.99 3.70
C ASP A 87 18.53 -1.03 2.65
N PHE A 88 18.28 -1.67 1.50
CA PHE A 88 19.21 -1.66 0.38
C PHE A 88 19.55 -0.23 -0.08
N ALA A 89 18.54 0.63 -0.23
CA ALA A 89 18.75 2.02 -0.60
C ALA A 89 19.64 2.75 0.42
N ARG A 90 19.42 2.47 1.72
CA ARG A 90 20.20 3.04 2.83
C ARG A 90 21.64 2.59 2.81
N ASP A 91 21.87 1.28 2.74
CA ASP A 91 23.20 0.67 2.80
C ASP A 91 24.06 1.04 1.59
N ASN A 92 23.42 1.39 0.46
CA ASN A 92 24.10 1.80 -0.77
C ASN A 92 24.18 3.33 -0.96
N GLY A 93 23.80 4.12 0.06
CA GLY A 93 23.99 5.57 0.07
C GLY A 93 23.07 6.35 -0.88
N TYR A 94 21.89 5.82 -1.18
CA TYR A 94 20.84 6.56 -1.89
C TYR A 94 20.13 7.54 -0.96
N LYS A 95 19.68 8.68 -1.48
CA LYS A 95 18.92 9.67 -0.69
C LYS A 95 17.41 9.41 -0.72
N VAL A 96 16.91 8.95 -1.87
CA VAL A 96 15.49 8.71 -2.12
C VAL A 96 15.28 7.28 -2.62
N ALA A 97 14.26 6.62 -2.08
CA ALA A 97 13.73 5.37 -2.58
C ALA A 97 12.38 5.65 -3.26
N ILE A 98 12.21 5.19 -4.50
CA ILE A 98 10.97 5.34 -5.27
C ILE A 98 10.36 3.95 -5.45
N PHE A 99 9.35 3.62 -4.66
CA PHE A 99 8.55 2.41 -4.81
C PHE A 99 7.59 2.55 -5.98
N VAL A 100 7.53 1.51 -6.81
CA VAL A 100 6.61 1.41 -7.95
C VAL A 100 6.12 -0.03 -8.02
N ASP A 101 4.81 -0.25 -7.98
CA ASP A 101 4.26 -1.60 -8.11
C ASP A 101 4.50 -2.16 -9.52
N ASP A 102 4.54 -3.48 -9.65
CA ASP A 102 4.93 -4.18 -10.89
C ASP A 102 3.96 -4.00 -12.06
N ASP A 103 2.75 -3.48 -11.79
CA ASP A 103 1.75 -3.12 -12.79
C ASP A 103 1.64 -1.61 -13.06
N ILE A 104 2.47 -0.77 -12.42
CA ILE A 104 2.42 0.69 -12.53
C ILE A 104 3.43 1.23 -13.55
N ARG A 105 2.93 2.07 -14.48
CA ARG A 105 3.75 2.84 -15.42
C ARG A 105 4.07 4.21 -14.86
N ILE A 106 5.34 4.57 -14.93
CA ILE A 106 5.84 5.90 -14.56
C ILE A 106 6.64 6.51 -15.73
N SER A 107 6.61 7.84 -15.84
CA SER A 107 7.40 8.58 -16.83
C SER A 107 8.58 9.29 -16.16
N ARG A 108 9.60 9.67 -16.92
CA ARG A 108 10.71 10.51 -16.43
C ARG A 108 10.19 11.81 -15.78
N GLN A 109 9.14 12.40 -16.35
CA GLN A 109 8.55 13.62 -15.78
C GLN A 109 7.85 13.38 -14.45
N LEU A 110 7.23 12.21 -14.25
CA LEU A 110 6.68 11.84 -12.95
C LEU A 110 7.79 11.62 -11.91
N VAL A 111 8.90 10.97 -12.29
CA VAL A 111 10.07 10.81 -11.41
C VAL A 111 10.62 12.17 -10.97
N ALA A 112 10.81 13.12 -11.90
CA ALA A 112 11.26 14.47 -11.56
C ALA A 112 10.30 15.18 -10.59
N ARG A 113 8.98 15.01 -10.76
CA ARG A 113 7.98 15.57 -9.84
C ARG A 113 8.00 14.92 -8.46
N LEU A 114 8.21 13.61 -8.38
CA LEU A 114 8.36 12.89 -7.12
C LEU A 114 9.58 13.40 -6.35
N LEU A 115 10.72 13.56 -7.04
CA LEU A 115 11.95 14.09 -6.44
C LEU A 115 11.75 15.54 -5.95
N ALA A 116 11.16 16.41 -6.76
CA ALA A 116 10.83 17.78 -6.36
C ALA A 116 9.86 17.82 -5.17
N GLY A 117 8.87 16.92 -5.13
CA GLY A 117 7.93 16.80 -4.01
C GLY A 117 8.64 16.43 -2.71
N ILE A 118 9.59 15.50 -2.79
CA ILE A 118 10.42 15.08 -1.65
C ILE A 118 11.28 16.21 -1.11
N GLU A 119 11.70 17.20 -1.90
CA GLU A 119 12.49 18.32 -1.37
C GLU A 119 11.78 19.07 -0.24
N LEU A 120 10.45 19.17 -0.32
CA LEU A 120 9.61 19.93 0.61
C LEU A 120 8.78 19.06 1.56
N HIS A 121 8.76 17.75 1.35
CA HIS A 121 7.91 16.81 2.09
C HIS A 121 8.70 15.56 2.50
N GLU A 122 8.16 14.76 3.42
CA GLU A 122 8.77 13.48 3.82
C GLU A 122 8.49 12.39 2.78
N ILE A 123 7.32 12.48 2.15
CA ILE A 123 6.80 11.53 1.17
C ILE A 123 6.22 12.32 -0.01
N ALA A 124 6.45 11.82 -1.22
CA ALA A 124 5.75 12.28 -2.41
C ALA A 124 5.23 11.05 -3.17
N GLY A 125 4.00 11.08 -3.63
CA GLY A 125 3.47 9.95 -4.39
C GLY A 125 2.53 10.37 -5.50
N ALA A 126 2.26 9.41 -6.38
CA ALA A 126 1.33 9.58 -7.48
C ALA A 126 0.01 8.88 -7.19
N VAL A 127 -1.09 9.43 -7.70
CA VAL A 127 -2.39 8.77 -7.64
C VAL A 127 -2.51 7.83 -8.84
N PRO A 128 -2.79 6.52 -8.66
CA PRO A 128 -2.97 5.62 -9.78
C PRO A 128 -4.23 5.99 -10.57
N ALA A 129 -4.04 6.19 -11.88
CA ALA A 129 -5.10 6.42 -12.85
C ALA A 129 -5.25 5.22 -13.80
N GLY A 130 -6.32 5.22 -14.59
CA GLY A 130 -6.66 4.12 -15.49
C GLY A 130 -7.45 3.05 -14.75
N TYR A 131 -6.79 1.97 -14.35
CA TYR A 131 -7.39 0.82 -13.67
C TYR A 131 -6.92 0.74 -12.22
N PRO A 132 -7.42 1.63 -11.32
CA PRO A 132 -6.85 1.79 -9.99
C PRO A 132 -6.97 0.51 -9.14
N ASP A 133 -5.90 0.20 -8.40
CA ASP A 133 -5.79 -0.93 -7.49
C ASP A 133 -6.68 -0.70 -6.27
N HIS A 134 -7.95 -1.06 -6.44
CA HIS A 134 -8.94 -1.05 -5.38
C HIS A 134 -9.04 -2.46 -4.82
N SER A 135 -9.18 -2.55 -3.49
CA SER A 135 -9.58 -3.81 -2.87
C SER A 135 -10.85 -4.35 -3.49
N THR A 136 -11.07 -5.64 -3.33
CA THR A 136 -12.18 -6.36 -3.94
C THR A 136 -13.53 -5.69 -3.64
N LEU A 137 -13.74 -5.25 -2.39
CA LEU A 137 -14.95 -4.53 -2.00
C LEU A 137 -15.11 -3.21 -2.79
N TYR A 138 -14.04 -2.41 -2.88
CA TYR A 138 -14.08 -1.12 -3.56
C TYR A 138 -14.25 -1.25 -5.07
N ARG A 139 -13.77 -2.33 -5.69
CA ARG A 139 -14.06 -2.63 -7.10
C ARG A 139 -15.57 -2.80 -7.33
N TYR A 140 -16.26 -3.55 -6.48
CA TYR A 140 -17.73 -3.67 -6.56
C TYR A 140 -18.44 -2.38 -6.22
N LEU A 141 -17.97 -1.62 -5.23
CA LEU A 141 -18.49 -0.29 -4.94
C LEU A 141 -18.37 0.65 -6.16
N ARG A 142 -17.24 0.58 -6.88
CA ARG A 142 -16.97 1.37 -8.09
C ARG A 142 -17.92 1.05 -9.24
N ARG A 143 -18.47 -0.17 -9.30
CA ARG A 143 -19.51 -0.54 -10.28
C ARG A 143 -20.86 0.14 -9.97
N LEU A 144 -21.06 0.62 -8.74
CA LEU A 144 -22.28 1.29 -8.28
C LEU A 144 -22.15 2.82 -8.20
N GLY A 145 -20.94 3.36 -8.36
CA GLY A 145 -20.69 4.80 -8.32
C GLY A 145 -19.19 5.12 -8.38
N PRO A 146 -18.80 6.39 -8.49
CA PRO A 146 -17.39 6.77 -8.52
C PRO A 146 -16.69 6.40 -7.20
N ALA A 147 -15.54 5.73 -7.32
CA ALA A 147 -14.60 5.52 -6.22
C ALA A 147 -13.33 6.33 -6.50
N THR A 148 -12.83 7.04 -5.48
CA THR A 148 -11.65 7.89 -5.59
C THR A 148 -10.40 7.16 -5.14
N SER A 149 -9.31 7.29 -5.91
CA SER A 149 -7.98 6.89 -5.50
C SER A 149 -7.24 8.07 -4.87
N PHE A 150 -6.21 7.77 -4.08
CA PHE A 150 -5.32 8.75 -3.48
C PHE A 150 -3.88 8.25 -3.57
N VAL A 151 -2.93 9.04 -3.05
CA VAL A 151 -1.52 8.66 -3.02
C VAL A 151 -1.35 7.37 -2.22
N SER A 152 -0.76 6.35 -2.84
CA SER A 152 -0.55 5.02 -2.25
C SER A 152 0.85 4.48 -2.59
N GLY A 153 1.17 3.30 -2.07
CA GLY A 153 2.38 2.53 -2.32
C GLY A 153 2.57 2.12 -3.79
N SER A 154 1.53 2.26 -4.62
CA SER A 154 1.58 2.03 -6.07
C SER A 154 2.67 2.86 -6.75
N CYS A 155 2.89 4.09 -6.30
CA CYS A 155 4.00 4.93 -6.74
C CYS A 155 4.35 5.95 -5.67
N LEU A 156 5.40 5.66 -4.89
CA LEU A 156 5.76 6.40 -3.68
C LEU A 156 7.26 6.67 -3.62
N ALA A 157 7.64 7.93 -3.62
CA ALA A 157 8.97 8.37 -3.26
C ALA A 157 9.03 8.67 -1.76
N VAL A 158 10.13 8.23 -1.12
CA VAL A 158 10.39 8.43 0.31
C VAL A 158 11.86 8.77 0.52
N ARG A 159 12.15 9.62 1.51
CA ARG A 159 13.54 9.81 1.95
C ARG A 159 14.03 8.51 2.58
N VAL A 160 15.23 8.07 2.25
CA VAL A 160 15.81 6.83 2.80
C VAL A 160 16.08 6.94 4.31
N SER A 161 16.23 8.17 4.81
CA SER A 161 16.31 8.49 6.24
C SER A 161 14.96 8.45 6.95
N HIS A 162 13.86 8.13 6.26
CA HIS A 162 12.56 7.96 6.89
C HIS A 162 12.58 6.73 7.80
N ASP A 163 12.12 6.88 9.04
CA ASP A 163 12.25 5.86 10.08
C ASP A 163 11.11 4.83 10.08
N SER A 164 10.03 5.10 9.35
CA SER A 164 8.90 4.17 9.25
C SER A 164 9.26 2.91 8.49
N ARG A 165 8.58 1.83 8.87
CA ARG A 165 8.64 0.53 8.21
C ARG A 165 7.25 0.15 7.73
N PHE A 166 7.19 -0.62 6.64
CA PHE A 166 5.95 -1.19 6.14
C PHE A 166 5.58 -2.40 7.02
N PRO A 167 4.45 -2.38 7.75
CA PRO A 167 4.02 -3.54 8.54
C PRO A 167 3.51 -4.68 7.64
N SER A 168 3.59 -5.94 8.10
CA SER A 168 3.08 -7.09 7.32
C SER A 168 1.56 -7.21 7.40
N ILE A 169 0.84 -6.30 6.74
CA ILE A 169 -0.62 -6.29 6.60
C ILE A 169 -0.99 -5.80 5.19
N TYR A 170 -2.18 -6.15 4.70
CA TYR A 170 -2.70 -5.54 3.46
C TYR A 170 -2.93 -4.03 3.65
N ASN A 171 -2.63 -3.21 2.64
CA ASN A 171 -2.52 -1.74 2.71
C ASN A 171 -1.43 -1.25 3.68
N GLU A 172 -0.29 -1.93 3.74
CA GLU A 172 0.84 -1.57 4.60
C GLU A 172 1.40 -0.17 4.35
N ASP A 173 1.26 0.32 3.13
CA ASP A 173 1.65 1.67 2.70
C ASP A 173 0.83 2.76 3.41
N TRP A 174 -0.44 2.50 3.73
CA TRP A 174 -1.26 3.48 4.43
C TRP A 174 -0.72 3.70 5.83
N PHE A 175 -0.36 2.62 6.53
CA PHE A 175 0.30 2.67 7.85
C PHE A 175 1.68 3.33 7.78
N PHE A 176 2.48 2.97 6.77
CA PHE A 176 3.79 3.58 6.54
C PHE A 176 3.70 5.12 6.42
N MET A 177 2.65 5.63 5.76
CA MET A 177 2.46 7.06 5.54
C MET A 177 1.85 7.83 6.72
N VAL A 178 1.39 7.17 7.78
CA VAL A 178 0.58 7.84 8.84
C VAL A 178 1.34 8.99 9.52
N SER A 179 2.66 8.90 9.75
CA SER A 179 3.46 10.01 10.30
C SER A 179 3.39 11.24 9.41
N ALA A 180 3.68 11.02 8.14
CA ALA A 180 3.69 12.08 7.15
C ALA A 180 2.28 12.66 7.00
N LEU A 181 1.23 11.84 7.02
CA LEU A 181 -0.16 12.30 6.97
C LEU A 181 -0.52 13.16 8.20
N CYS A 182 -0.15 12.74 9.41
CA CYS A 182 -0.33 13.54 10.63
C CYS A 182 0.31 14.93 10.51
N SER A 183 1.50 15.01 9.90
CA SER A 183 2.28 16.25 9.75
C SER A 183 2.05 16.99 8.43
N ARG A 184 1.12 16.51 7.58
CA ARG A 184 0.89 17.03 6.21
C ARG A 184 2.14 17.03 5.32
N GLN A 185 2.97 16.02 5.48
CA GLN A 185 4.23 15.80 4.77
C GLN A 185 4.10 14.78 3.63
N VAL A 186 2.91 14.64 3.03
CA VAL A 186 2.67 13.82 1.83
C VAL A 186 2.30 14.74 0.66
N ALA A 187 3.15 14.78 -0.36
CA ALA A 187 2.92 15.53 -1.59
C ALA A 187 2.24 14.68 -2.66
N HIS A 188 1.32 15.31 -3.40
CA HIS A 188 0.77 14.74 -4.64
C HIS A 188 1.64 15.17 -5.83
N ALA A 189 2.35 14.21 -6.44
CA ALA A 189 3.27 14.44 -7.55
C ALA A 189 2.61 14.30 -8.94
N GLY A 190 1.32 14.00 -9.00
CA GLY A 190 0.56 13.77 -10.23
C GLY A 190 0.02 12.33 -10.30
N PHE A 191 -0.20 11.85 -11.51
CA PHE A 191 -0.83 10.54 -11.75
C PHE A 191 0.18 9.54 -12.31
N SER A 192 0.16 8.32 -11.78
CA SER A 192 0.75 7.14 -12.42
C SER A 192 -0.32 6.43 -13.26
N ILE A 193 0.09 5.56 -14.18
CA ILE A 193 -0.86 4.79 -14.99
C ILE A 193 -0.78 3.35 -14.50
N GLN A 194 -1.87 2.82 -13.99
CA GLN A 194 -1.96 1.39 -13.73
C GLN A 194 -2.33 0.66 -15.01
N GLN A 195 -1.57 -0.40 -15.31
CA GLN A 195 -1.85 -1.24 -16.47
C GLN A 195 -3.18 -1.95 -16.28
N GLU A 196 -3.94 -2.03 -17.36
CA GLU A 196 -5.09 -2.91 -17.40
C GLU A 196 -4.58 -4.33 -17.25
N HIS A 197 -5.01 -4.99 -16.18
CA HIS A 197 -4.81 -6.41 -15.99
C HIS A 197 -6.19 -7.06 -15.89
N ARG A 198 -6.41 -8.09 -16.70
CA ARG A 198 -7.63 -8.93 -16.69
C ARG A 198 -7.51 -9.96 -15.56
N ASP A 199 -7.19 -9.52 -14.36
CA ASP A 199 -6.94 -10.49 -13.29
C ASP A 199 -8.28 -11.00 -12.78
N ALA A 200 -8.62 -12.21 -13.22
CA ALA A 200 -9.59 -13.09 -12.59
C ALA A 200 -9.27 -13.36 -11.10
N GLU A 201 -8.13 -12.88 -10.60
CA GLU A 201 -7.70 -12.96 -9.20
C GLU A 201 -8.42 -11.97 -8.28
N PHE A 202 -8.80 -10.79 -8.78
CA PHE A 202 -9.48 -9.76 -7.98
C PHE A 202 -10.97 -10.03 -7.76
N ASP A 203 -11.54 -10.97 -8.51
CA ASP A 203 -12.92 -11.42 -8.33
C ASP A 203 -12.96 -12.81 -7.64
N LYS A 204 -11.92 -13.17 -6.87
CA LYS A 204 -11.88 -14.42 -6.07
C LYS A 204 -12.31 -14.16 -4.62
N ALA A 205 -13.22 -14.99 -4.12
CA ALA A 205 -13.67 -14.98 -2.73
C ALA A 205 -12.50 -15.06 -1.72
N ASP A 206 -11.51 -15.90 -2.00
CA ASP A 206 -10.31 -16.04 -1.16
C ASP A 206 -9.52 -14.73 -1.02
N ARG A 207 -9.40 -13.94 -2.10
CA ARG A 207 -8.71 -12.65 -2.05
C ARG A 207 -9.49 -11.63 -1.23
N ALA A 208 -10.81 -11.52 -1.44
CA ALA A 208 -11.66 -10.62 -0.65
C ALA A 208 -11.52 -10.88 0.86
N GLY A 209 -11.50 -12.15 1.26
CA GLY A 209 -11.29 -12.52 2.66
C GLY A 209 -9.91 -12.12 3.20
N LYS A 210 -8.85 -12.24 2.39
CA LYS A 210 -7.48 -11.86 2.77
C LYS A 210 -7.25 -10.35 2.85
N GLU A 211 -8.00 -9.55 2.08
CA GLU A 211 -7.90 -8.09 2.09
C GLU A 211 -8.63 -7.46 3.28
N GLU A 212 -9.75 -8.05 3.71
CA GLU A 212 -10.73 -7.38 4.59
C GLU A 212 -10.16 -6.91 5.93
N PHE A 213 -9.30 -7.72 6.57
CA PHE A 213 -8.70 -7.32 7.84
C PHE A 213 -7.79 -6.08 7.70
N GLY A 214 -7.00 -6.03 6.62
CA GLY A 214 -6.14 -4.89 6.33
C GLY A 214 -6.92 -3.66 5.90
N ASP A 215 -7.93 -3.82 5.04
CA ASP A 215 -8.85 -2.75 4.65
C ASP A 215 -9.52 -2.10 5.86
N LEU A 216 -10.09 -2.91 6.78
CA LEU A 216 -10.79 -2.41 7.96
C LEU A 216 -9.86 -1.56 8.84
N LEU A 217 -8.65 -2.04 9.12
CA LEU A 217 -7.68 -1.31 9.94
C LEU A 217 -7.13 -0.07 9.22
N ALA A 218 -6.81 -0.17 7.94
CA ALA A 218 -6.25 0.94 7.16
C ALA A 218 -7.28 2.07 6.98
N GLU A 219 -8.50 1.75 6.57
CA GLU A 219 -9.59 2.72 6.46
C GLU A 219 -9.96 3.32 7.81
N GLY A 220 -10.11 2.49 8.85
CA GLY A 220 -10.39 2.98 10.19
C GLY A 220 -9.33 3.99 10.64
N THR A 221 -8.05 3.72 10.35
CA THR A 221 -6.94 4.64 10.67
C THR A 221 -7.07 5.97 9.92
N LEU A 222 -7.37 5.94 8.61
CA LEU A 222 -7.58 7.16 7.83
C LEU A 222 -8.84 7.94 8.27
N VAL A 223 -9.91 7.24 8.65
CA VAL A 223 -11.12 7.85 9.22
C VAL A 223 -10.79 8.54 10.55
N ALA A 224 -10.00 7.90 11.42
CA ALA A 224 -9.54 8.49 12.68
C ALA A 224 -8.73 9.77 12.42
N LEU A 225 -7.77 9.73 11.49
CA LEU A 225 -7.02 10.90 11.05
C LEU A 225 -7.93 12.02 10.55
N HIS A 226 -8.89 11.70 9.67
CA HIS A 226 -9.82 12.68 9.12
C HIS A 226 -10.67 13.33 10.21
N ARG A 227 -11.20 12.54 11.16
CA ARG A 227 -11.99 13.02 12.30
C ARG A 227 -11.20 13.98 13.19
N LEU A 228 -9.92 13.71 13.41
CA LEU A 228 -9.04 14.55 14.23
C LEU A 228 -8.55 15.80 13.48
N ALA A 229 -8.33 15.70 12.17
CA ALA A 229 -7.88 16.82 11.34
C ALA A 229 -9.00 17.84 11.09
N ARG A 230 -10.25 17.40 10.90
CA ARG A 230 -11.36 18.30 10.53
C ARG A 230 -11.59 19.45 11.53
N PRO A 231 -11.67 19.23 12.85
CA PRO A 231 -11.84 20.30 13.84
C PRO A 231 -10.70 21.32 13.85
N THR A 232 -9.50 20.93 13.42
CA THR A 232 -8.32 21.81 13.40
C THR A 232 -8.20 22.60 12.10
N GLY A 233 -9.20 22.53 11.20
CA GLY A 233 -9.09 23.07 9.85
C GLY A 233 -8.08 22.31 9.00
N TYR A 234 -7.97 20.99 9.24
CA TYR A 234 -7.00 20.09 8.65
C TYR A 234 -5.54 20.46 8.97
N ARG A 235 -5.24 20.94 10.18
CA ARG A 235 -3.86 21.14 10.63
C ARG A 235 -3.25 19.82 11.12
N THR A 236 -1.99 19.88 11.56
CA THR A 236 -1.24 18.74 12.11
C THR A 236 -2.05 17.99 13.18
N VAL A 237 -2.15 16.67 13.04
CA VAL A 237 -2.75 15.77 14.03
C VAL A 237 -1.65 15.32 14.99
N GLN A 238 -1.86 15.46 16.29
CA GLN A 238 -0.90 14.97 17.27
C GLN A 238 -0.93 13.45 17.33
N ARG A 239 0.26 12.83 17.41
CA ARG A 239 0.42 11.38 17.52
C ARG A 239 -0.44 10.79 18.65
N ASN A 240 -0.42 11.42 19.81
CA ASN A 240 -1.16 10.93 20.98
C ASN A 240 -2.68 11.00 20.78
N ASP A 241 -3.19 12.00 20.07
CA ASP A 241 -4.62 12.09 19.78
C ASP A 241 -5.06 10.96 18.86
N LEU A 242 -4.26 10.63 17.84
CA LEU A 242 -4.53 9.48 16.98
C LEU A 242 -4.49 8.18 17.77
N LEU A 243 -3.43 7.95 18.56
CA LEU A 243 -3.30 6.76 19.40
C LEU A 243 -4.46 6.62 20.40
N ASN A 244 -4.89 7.72 21.01
CA ASN A 244 -6.02 7.72 21.94
C ASN A 244 -7.32 7.32 21.23
N LEU A 245 -7.57 7.83 20.04
CA LEU A 245 -8.78 7.49 19.27
C LEU A 245 -8.75 6.03 18.79
N VAL A 246 -7.62 5.54 18.25
CA VAL A 246 -7.53 4.15 17.79
C VAL A 246 -7.47 3.13 18.93
N ARG A 247 -7.20 3.55 20.17
CA ARG A 247 -7.32 2.70 21.36
C ARG A 247 -8.75 2.54 21.86
N ASP A 248 -9.69 3.37 21.38
CA ASP A 248 -11.09 3.32 21.80
C ASP A 248 -11.81 2.16 21.08
N ASP A 249 -12.27 1.15 21.83
CA ASP A 249 -12.99 0.02 21.25
C ASP A 249 -14.33 0.44 20.62
N ARG A 250 -14.95 1.52 21.12
CA ARG A 250 -16.19 2.07 20.56
C ARG A 250 -15.99 2.62 19.16
N PHE A 251 -14.80 3.19 18.89
CA PHE A 251 -14.43 3.64 17.56
C PHE A 251 -14.42 2.45 16.58
N TRP A 252 -13.76 1.35 16.94
CA TRP A 252 -13.67 0.17 16.08
C TRP A 252 -14.97 -0.59 15.93
N ARG A 253 -15.81 -0.67 16.97
CA ARG A 253 -17.19 -1.20 16.84
C ARG A 253 -18.00 -0.40 15.82
N HIS A 254 -17.86 0.92 15.82
CA HIS A 254 -18.53 1.78 14.86
C HIS A 254 -17.98 1.59 13.43
N GLU A 255 -16.66 1.55 13.25
CA GLU A 255 -16.06 1.32 11.92
C GLU A 255 -16.38 -0.08 11.37
N HIS A 256 -16.39 -1.10 12.23
CA HIS A 256 -16.83 -2.45 11.88
C HIS A 256 -18.29 -2.48 11.41
N ALA A 257 -19.21 -1.85 12.17
CA ALA A 257 -20.61 -1.74 11.76
C ALA A 257 -20.80 -0.92 10.48
N ARG A 258 -20.02 0.16 10.29
CA ARG A 258 -20.00 0.95 9.05
C ARG A 258 -19.57 0.07 7.87
N ARG A 259 -18.50 -0.70 8.03
CA ARG A 259 -17.96 -1.62 7.02
C ARG A 259 -18.98 -2.70 6.64
N ARG A 260 -19.65 -3.29 7.64
CA ARG A 260 -20.75 -4.25 7.44
C ARG A 260 -21.89 -3.63 6.61
N SER A 261 -22.28 -2.41 6.94
CA SER A 261 -23.35 -1.70 6.21
C SER A 261 -23.01 -1.48 4.74
N ILE A 262 -21.73 -1.31 4.39
CA ILE A 262 -21.29 -1.21 2.98
C ILE A 262 -21.48 -2.55 2.27
N TYR A 263 -21.04 -3.67 2.86
CA TYR A 263 -21.25 -5.00 2.31
C TYR A 263 -22.74 -5.26 2.06
N GLU A 264 -23.57 -5.06 3.08
CA GLU A 264 -25.02 -5.27 3.00
C GLU A 264 -25.66 -4.38 1.93
N TRP A 265 -25.20 -3.13 1.79
CA TRP A 265 -25.66 -2.22 0.75
C TRP A 265 -25.29 -2.69 -0.66
N ILE A 266 -24.04 -3.11 -0.89
CA ILE A 266 -23.61 -3.61 -2.20
C ILE A 266 -24.35 -4.90 -2.55
N ILE A 267 -24.44 -5.87 -1.63
CA ILE A 267 -25.18 -7.13 -1.81
C ILE A 267 -26.67 -6.87 -2.06
N GLY A 268 -27.26 -5.88 -1.37
CA GLY A 268 -28.64 -5.47 -1.63
C GLY A 268 -28.82 -4.95 -3.06
N ARG A 269 -27.81 -4.28 -3.62
CA ARG A 269 -27.84 -3.74 -4.99
C ARG A 269 -27.51 -4.78 -6.07
N THR A 270 -26.64 -5.76 -5.81
CA THR A 270 -26.30 -6.82 -6.79
C THR A 270 -27.52 -7.57 -7.28
N LYS A 271 -28.53 -7.75 -6.42
CA LYS A 271 -29.82 -8.38 -6.76
C LYS A 271 -30.65 -7.62 -7.78
N HIS A 272 -30.38 -6.32 -7.92
CA HIS A 272 -31.14 -5.41 -8.78
C HIS A 272 -30.30 -4.88 -9.96
N THR A 273 -29.03 -5.24 -10.05
CA THR A 273 -28.17 -4.86 -11.18
C THR A 273 -28.21 -5.93 -12.27
N HIS A 274 -28.09 -5.52 -13.53
CA HIS A 274 -27.92 -6.43 -14.68
C HIS A 274 -26.47 -6.87 -14.86
N TRP A 275 -25.74 -7.12 -13.77
CA TRP A 275 -24.37 -7.61 -13.85
C TRP A 275 -24.37 -9.04 -14.38
N ALA A 276 -23.62 -9.28 -15.46
CA ALA A 276 -23.51 -10.61 -16.06
C ALA A 276 -22.94 -11.65 -15.09
N ASP A 277 -22.19 -11.20 -14.07
CA ASP A 277 -21.49 -11.97 -13.04
C ASP A 277 -22.13 -11.84 -11.64
N SER A 278 -23.40 -11.43 -11.53
CA SER A 278 -24.03 -11.10 -10.23
C SER A 278 -23.91 -12.20 -9.16
N LYS A 279 -24.03 -13.48 -9.53
CA LYS A 279 -23.87 -14.61 -8.60
C LYS A 279 -22.44 -14.77 -8.08
N GLU A 280 -21.44 -14.56 -8.92
CA GLU A 280 -20.03 -14.63 -8.46
C GLU A 280 -19.71 -13.40 -7.60
N ALA A 281 -20.20 -12.22 -8.00
CA ALA A 281 -20.08 -11.01 -7.19
C ALA A 281 -20.66 -11.19 -5.78
N GLU A 282 -21.84 -11.80 -5.66
CA GLU A 282 -22.44 -12.13 -4.35
C GLU A 282 -21.55 -13.06 -3.54
N LYS A 283 -21.04 -14.15 -4.14
CA LYS A 283 -20.16 -15.09 -3.45
C LYS A 283 -18.89 -14.41 -2.92
N VAL A 284 -18.28 -13.54 -3.72
CA VAL A 284 -17.09 -12.78 -3.33
C VAL A 284 -17.40 -11.82 -2.17
N LEU A 285 -18.49 -11.07 -2.26
CA LEU A 285 -18.92 -10.14 -1.21
C LEU A 285 -19.31 -10.86 0.09
N PHE A 286 -19.98 -12.00 0.00
CA PHE A 286 -20.30 -12.82 1.17
C PHE A 286 -19.04 -13.37 1.85
N SER A 287 -18.03 -13.78 1.08
CA SER A 287 -16.75 -14.22 1.64
C SER A 287 -16.04 -13.11 2.41
N GLY A 288 -16.03 -11.88 1.89
CA GLY A 288 -15.49 -10.72 2.60
C GLY A 288 -16.28 -10.39 3.87
N LEU A 289 -17.62 -10.43 3.80
CA LEU A 289 -18.51 -10.23 4.94
C LEU A 289 -18.32 -11.29 6.04
N GLU A 290 -18.16 -12.56 5.67
CA GLU A 290 -17.91 -13.65 6.62
C GLU A 290 -16.60 -13.41 7.40
N ILE A 291 -15.53 -13.01 6.70
CA ILE A 291 -14.29 -12.62 7.37
C ILE A 291 -14.51 -11.40 8.27
N LEU A 292 -15.21 -10.36 7.80
CA LEU A 292 -15.54 -9.21 8.63
C LEU A 292 -16.27 -9.63 9.92
N GLU A 293 -17.28 -10.51 9.83
CA GLU A 293 -18.03 -11.01 10.99
C GLU A 293 -17.18 -11.84 11.94
N SER A 294 -16.12 -12.51 11.45
CA SER A 294 -15.16 -13.25 12.28
C SER A 294 -14.20 -12.35 13.08
N ILE A 295 -14.05 -11.08 12.68
CA ILE A 295 -13.16 -10.12 13.36
C ILE A 295 -13.83 -9.61 14.62
N ASP A 296 -13.24 -9.88 15.78
CA ASP A 296 -13.66 -9.27 17.05
C ASP A 296 -13.22 -7.80 17.11
N PRO A 297 -14.14 -6.82 17.11
CA PRO A 297 -13.79 -5.40 17.10
C PRO A 297 -12.97 -4.96 18.32
N ARG A 298 -13.04 -5.70 19.43
CA ARG A 298 -12.25 -5.41 20.64
C ARG A 298 -10.75 -5.61 20.43
N ASN A 299 -10.38 -6.47 19.49
CA ASN A 299 -8.98 -6.72 19.17
C ASN A 299 -8.41 -5.70 18.17
N LEU A 300 -9.26 -5.00 17.40
CA LEU A 300 -8.83 -4.03 16.40
C LEU A 300 -8.06 -2.86 17.01
N ALA A 301 -8.47 -2.40 18.20
CA ALA A 301 -7.76 -1.34 18.93
C ALA A 301 -6.30 -1.71 19.19
N ARG A 302 -6.07 -2.93 19.69
CA ARG A 302 -4.73 -3.45 19.94
C ARG A 302 -3.91 -3.56 18.65
N TYR A 303 -4.47 -4.13 17.59
CA TYR A 303 -3.76 -4.28 16.31
C TYR A 303 -3.42 -2.93 15.69
N ALA A 304 -4.37 -1.98 15.66
CA ALA A 304 -4.13 -0.65 15.12
C ALA A 304 -3.02 0.07 15.90
N GLU A 305 -3.03 -0.02 17.23
CA GLU A 305 -1.95 0.52 18.06
C GLU A 305 -0.59 -0.13 17.73
N GLU A 306 -0.52 -1.47 17.71
CA GLU A 306 0.72 -2.20 17.41
C GLU A 306 1.28 -1.82 16.04
N LEU A 307 0.44 -1.72 15.01
CA LEU A 307 0.81 -1.31 13.66
C LEU A 307 1.29 0.14 13.61
N LEU A 308 0.58 1.06 14.26
CA LEU A 308 0.99 2.47 14.32
C LEU A 308 2.29 2.66 15.08
N LEU A 309 2.49 1.96 16.20
CA LEU A 309 3.74 2.00 16.96
C LEU A 309 4.91 1.40 16.17
N HIS A 310 4.65 0.34 15.40
CA HIS A 310 5.63 -0.26 14.49
C HIS A 310 6.01 0.70 13.35
N ALA A 311 5.01 1.31 12.70
CA ALA A 311 5.23 2.29 11.63
C ALA A 311 5.88 3.59 12.15
N TRP A 312 5.65 3.97 13.41
CA TRP A 312 6.21 5.18 14.04
C TRP A 312 7.41 4.93 14.94
N ARG A 313 8.30 4.00 14.57
CA ARG A 313 9.58 3.86 15.26
C ARG A 313 10.31 5.21 15.21
N PRO A 314 10.56 5.88 16.36
CA PRO A 314 11.41 7.06 16.37
C PRO A 314 12.79 6.65 15.86
N SER A 315 13.48 7.54 15.13
CA SER A 315 14.91 7.39 14.87
C SER A 315 15.58 6.92 16.15
N ARG A 316 16.28 5.77 16.13
CA ARG A 316 17.38 5.60 17.09
C ARG A 316 18.26 6.80 16.83
N GLY A 317 18.28 7.73 17.78
CA GLY A 317 18.91 9.02 17.60
C GLY A 317 20.30 8.82 16.98
N ARG A 318 20.68 9.71 16.06
CA ARG A 318 22.09 9.89 15.74
C ARG A 318 22.79 10.04 17.10
N ALA A 319 23.55 9.03 17.50
CA ALA A 319 24.56 9.23 18.52
C ALA A 319 25.48 10.29 17.92
N THR A 320 25.36 11.50 18.45
CA THR A 320 26.27 12.63 18.20
C THR A 320 27.66 12.24 18.64
#